data_AF-A0A3D9T4G5-F1
#
_entry.id   AF-A0A3D9T4G5-F1
#
_cell.length_a   1.000
_cell.length_b   1.000
_cell.length_c   1.000
_cell.angle_alpha   90.00
_cell.angle_beta   90.00
_cell.angle_gamma   90.00
#
_symmetry.space_group_name_H-M   'P 1'
#
loop_
_entity.id
_entity.type
_entity.pdbx_description
1 polymer ?
#
loop_
_entity_poly.entity_id
_entity_poly.type
_entity_poly.pdbx_seq_one_letter_code
_entity_poly.pdbx_strand_id
1 'polypeptide(L)'
;MTESRLKGAAEELQRQWDTDPRWNGIERTYTAEDVVKLRGSVQEEYTLARLGAERLWKLLHEEDYVHALGALTGNQAVQQIKAGLKAIYLSGWQVAGDANLAGQTYPDQSIYPANSVPAVVRRINNALLRADQIQWSEGKGDTHWLAPIVADAEAGFGGVLNAFELMKGMIASGAAGVHWEDQLASEKKCGHLGGKVLIPTSQHIKTLNAARLAADVSNVPSLIIARTDAEAATLITTDVDERDREFVTGERTAEGFYRVRNGIEPCISRALAYAPYSDLIWMETGTPDLELARKFAEAVKAEYPDQMLSYNCSPSFNWKKHLDDATIAKFQKELGHMGFKFQFITLAGFHALNYSMFDLAHGYARDGMSAYVELQEAEFASEERGYTATRHQREVGTGYFDLVSTAIAPNSSTTALKGSTEDEQFFDKAH
;
A
#
# COMPACT_ATOMS: atom_id res chain seq x y z
N MET A 1 6.79 -27.35 -32.34
CA MET A 1 7.81 -26.60 -31.56
C MET A 1 7.15 -25.72 -30.50
N THR A 2 6.14 -24.91 -30.83
CA THR A 2 5.41 -24.06 -29.86
C THR A 2 4.68 -24.85 -28.77
N GLU A 3 3.97 -25.92 -29.12
CA GLU A 3 3.20 -26.71 -28.15
C GLU A 3 4.08 -27.40 -27.10
N SER A 4 5.20 -27.99 -27.53
CA SER A 4 6.19 -28.58 -26.61
C SER A 4 6.86 -27.52 -25.70
N ARG A 5 7.09 -26.30 -26.21
CA ARG A 5 7.62 -25.18 -25.41
C ARG A 5 6.62 -24.70 -24.37
N LEU A 6 5.35 -24.59 -24.72
CA LEU A 6 4.27 -24.21 -23.79
C LEU A 6 4.10 -25.28 -22.70
N LYS A 7 4.14 -26.56 -23.08
CA LYS A 7 4.05 -27.67 -22.12
C LYS A 7 5.19 -27.66 -21.10
N GLY A 8 6.45 -27.59 -21.55
CA GLY A 8 7.60 -27.55 -20.63
C GLY A 8 7.60 -26.32 -19.71
N ALA A 9 7.11 -25.17 -20.21
CA ALA A 9 6.93 -23.97 -19.39
C ALA A 9 5.84 -24.12 -18.32
N ALA A 10 4.76 -24.83 -18.61
CA ALA A 10 3.69 -25.09 -17.64
C ALA A 10 4.16 -26.09 -16.57
N GLU A 11 4.88 -27.15 -16.97
CA GLU A 11 5.48 -28.11 -16.06
C GLU A 11 6.49 -27.45 -15.10
N GLU A 12 7.30 -26.51 -15.60
CA GLU A 12 8.22 -25.71 -14.79
C GLU A 12 7.48 -24.84 -13.76
N LEU A 13 6.46 -24.10 -14.20
CA LEU A 13 5.67 -23.23 -13.33
C LEU A 13 4.91 -24.04 -12.27
N GLN A 14 4.32 -25.17 -12.64
CA GLN A 14 3.67 -26.07 -11.70
C GLN A 14 4.66 -26.59 -10.66
N ARG A 15 5.88 -27.00 -11.08
CA ARG A 15 6.92 -27.41 -10.14
C ARG A 15 7.30 -26.30 -9.17
N GLN A 16 7.35 -25.04 -9.62
CA GLN A 16 7.61 -23.91 -8.73
C GLN A 16 6.49 -23.73 -7.71
N TRP A 17 5.22 -23.80 -8.13
CA TRP A 17 4.08 -23.74 -7.21
C TRP A 17 4.08 -24.88 -6.19
N ASP A 18 4.48 -26.09 -6.59
CA ASP A 18 4.50 -27.27 -5.72
C ASP A 18 5.67 -27.29 -4.72
N THR A 19 6.77 -26.60 -5.01
CA THR A 19 8.03 -26.74 -4.25
C THR A 19 8.53 -25.48 -3.56
N ASP A 20 8.13 -24.29 -4.02
CA ASP A 20 8.53 -23.04 -3.39
C ASP A 20 7.64 -22.74 -2.16
N PRO A 21 8.21 -22.60 -0.96
CA PRO A 21 7.45 -22.31 0.26
C PRO A 21 6.63 -21.01 0.19
N ARG A 22 6.96 -20.07 -0.71
CA ARG A 22 6.15 -18.87 -0.98
C ARG A 22 4.70 -19.20 -1.31
N TRP A 23 4.43 -20.36 -1.91
CA TRP A 23 3.10 -20.74 -2.39
C TRP A 23 2.37 -21.73 -1.48
N ASN A 24 2.95 -22.07 -0.32
CA ASN A 24 2.31 -22.97 0.62
C ASN A 24 0.93 -22.44 1.06
N GLY A 25 -0.11 -23.27 0.93
CA GLY A 25 -1.49 -22.90 1.27
C GLY A 25 -2.19 -21.99 0.26
N ILE A 26 -1.54 -21.55 -0.82
CA ILE A 26 -2.14 -20.69 -1.84
C ILE A 26 -2.84 -21.54 -2.91
N GLU A 27 -4.16 -21.39 -2.98
CA GLU A 27 -5.01 -21.99 -4.02
C GLU A 27 -5.11 -21.09 -5.25
N ARG A 28 -5.27 -21.73 -6.42
CA ARG A 28 -5.55 -21.09 -7.71
C ARG A 28 -6.69 -21.83 -8.38
N THR A 29 -7.69 -21.10 -8.87
CA THR A 29 -8.81 -21.71 -9.63
C THR A 29 -8.49 -21.92 -11.11
N TYR A 30 -7.23 -21.75 -11.51
CA TYR A 30 -6.71 -21.87 -12.87
C TYR A 30 -5.41 -22.66 -12.84
N THR A 31 -4.93 -23.13 -13.99
CA THR A 31 -3.75 -23.99 -14.05
C THR A 31 -2.49 -23.26 -14.53
N ALA A 32 -1.33 -23.89 -14.37
CA ALA A 32 -0.07 -23.38 -14.92
C ALA A 32 -0.13 -23.24 -16.46
N GLU A 33 -0.86 -24.13 -17.15
CA GLU A 33 -1.09 -24.04 -18.59
C GLU A 33 -1.87 -22.78 -18.97
N ASP A 34 -2.85 -22.37 -18.16
CA ASP A 34 -3.61 -21.14 -18.42
C ASP A 34 -2.71 -19.91 -18.31
N VAL A 35 -1.85 -19.85 -17.29
CA VAL A 35 -0.85 -18.78 -17.15
C VAL A 35 0.07 -18.72 -18.37
N VAL A 36 0.63 -19.87 -18.78
CA VAL A 36 1.57 -19.94 -19.90
C VAL A 36 0.91 -19.58 -21.24
N LYS A 37 -0.38 -19.88 -21.42
CA LYS A 37 -1.15 -19.44 -22.61
C LYS A 37 -1.34 -17.92 -22.64
N LEU A 38 -1.55 -17.29 -21.48
CA LEU A 38 -1.87 -15.87 -21.37
C LEU A 38 -0.63 -14.95 -21.34
N ARG A 39 0.54 -15.47 -20.98
CA ARG A 39 1.74 -14.67 -20.73
C ARG A 39 2.53 -14.22 -21.98
N GLY A 40 2.10 -14.64 -23.16
CA GLY A 40 2.77 -14.28 -24.43
C GLY A 40 4.12 -14.97 -24.64
N SER A 41 4.78 -14.64 -25.75
CA SER A 41 6.06 -15.24 -26.18
C SER A 41 7.31 -14.54 -25.61
N VAL A 42 7.13 -13.34 -25.08
CA VAL A 42 8.15 -12.49 -24.45
C VAL A 42 7.66 -12.13 -23.06
N GLN A 43 8.53 -12.29 -22.07
CA GLN A 43 8.25 -11.94 -20.68
C GLN A 43 9.04 -10.70 -20.32
N GLU A 44 8.33 -9.62 -20.01
CA GLU A 44 8.94 -8.42 -19.43
C GLU A 44 9.39 -8.70 -18.01
N GLU A 45 10.51 -8.09 -17.63
CA GLU A 45 11.10 -8.23 -16.31
C GLU A 45 10.65 -7.05 -15.43
N TYR A 46 9.96 -7.34 -14.32
CA TYR A 46 9.42 -6.34 -13.39
C TYR A 46 10.25 -6.26 -12.11
N THR A 47 11.50 -5.80 -12.23
CA THR A 47 12.51 -5.86 -11.17
C THR A 47 12.06 -5.25 -9.84
N LEU A 48 11.43 -4.06 -9.86
CA LEU A 48 11.00 -3.38 -8.64
C LEU A 48 9.87 -4.13 -7.93
N ALA A 49 8.93 -4.68 -8.68
CA ALA A 49 7.84 -5.48 -8.12
C ALA A 49 8.38 -6.78 -7.50
N ARG A 50 9.29 -7.48 -8.20
CA ARG A 50 9.90 -8.71 -7.67
C ARG A 50 10.68 -8.44 -6.38
N LEU A 51 11.64 -7.51 -6.42
CA LEU A 51 12.47 -7.19 -5.26
C LEU A 51 11.64 -6.67 -4.07
N GLY A 52 10.63 -5.84 -4.36
CA GLY A 52 9.70 -5.35 -3.35
C GLY A 52 8.90 -6.49 -2.71
N ALA A 53 8.31 -7.37 -3.52
CA ALA A 53 7.50 -8.49 -3.03
C ALA A 53 8.33 -9.48 -2.19
N GLU A 54 9.52 -9.86 -2.68
CA GLU A 54 10.44 -10.75 -1.94
C GLU A 54 10.88 -10.13 -0.61
N ARG A 55 11.21 -8.83 -0.62
CA ARG A 55 11.58 -8.10 0.61
C ARG A 55 10.41 -7.99 1.58
N LEU A 56 9.21 -7.69 1.08
CA LEU A 56 8.01 -7.60 1.93
C LEU A 56 7.73 -8.94 2.60
N TRP A 57 7.75 -10.03 1.82
CA TRP A 57 7.57 -11.38 2.34
C TRP A 57 8.57 -11.70 3.45
N LYS A 58 9.86 -11.41 3.23
CA LYS A 58 10.92 -11.57 4.23
C LYS A 58 10.63 -10.76 5.51
N LEU A 59 10.34 -9.47 5.38
CA LEU A 59 10.05 -8.60 6.53
C LEU A 59 8.86 -9.08 7.36
N LEU A 60 7.80 -9.57 6.73
CA LEU A 60 6.62 -10.08 7.43
C LEU A 60 6.90 -11.33 8.28
N HIS A 61 7.94 -12.09 7.95
CA HIS A 61 8.35 -13.30 8.68
C HIS A 61 9.44 -13.01 9.73
N GLU A 62 10.32 -12.04 9.48
CA GLU A 62 11.47 -11.76 10.34
C GLU A 62 11.18 -10.70 11.41
N GLU A 63 10.28 -9.75 11.14
CA GLU A 63 9.93 -8.70 12.09
C GLU A 63 8.75 -9.13 12.98
N ASP A 64 8.67 -8.58 14.20
CA ASP A 64 7.49 -8.74 15.05
C ASP A 64 6.22 -8.31 14.30
N TYR A 65 6.32 -7.17 13.62
CA TYR A 65 5.37 -6.65 12.64
C TYR A 65 6.05 -5.59 11.76
N VAL A 66 5.51 -5.36 10.57
CA VAL A 66 5.92 -4.30 9.65
C VAL A 66 4.89 -3.19 9.72
N HIS A 67 5.32 -1.97 10.06
CA HIS A 67 4.43 -0.81 10.04
C HIS A 67 4.76 0.19 8.93
N ALA A 68 3.73 0.90 8.46
CA ALA A 68 3.85 1.88 7.39
C ALA A 68 2.91 3.08 7.59
N LEU A 69 3.20 4.15 6.86
CA LEU A 69 2.37 5.36 6.81
C LEU A 69 1.92 5.59 5.36
N GLY A 70 0.68 6.06 5.19
CA GLY A 70 0.16 6.46 3.88
C GLY A 70 0.96 7.59 3.25
N ALA A 71 1.57 7.34 2.09
CA ALA A 71 2.26 8.32 1.26
C ALA A 71 1.47 8.61 -0.02
N LEU A 72 1.26 9.90 -0.31
CA LEU A 72 0.64 10.39 -1.55
C LEU A 72 1.64 11.11 -2.47
N THR A 73 2.86 11.35 -1.99
CA THR A 73 3.95 11.91 -2.79
C THR A 73 5.24 11.10 -2.64
N GLY A 74 6.15 11.24 -3.61
CA GLY A 74 7.47 10.62 -3.55
C GLY A 74 8.33 11.14 -2.40
N ASN A 75 8.27 12.45 -2.07
CA ASN A 75 9.07 13.00 -0.97
C ASN A 75 8.59 12.52 0.40
N GLN A 76 7.28 12.33 0.60
CA GLN A 76 6.77 11.69 1.81
C GLN A 76 7.36 10.29 1.98
N ALA A 77 7.36 9.48 0.92
CA ALA A 77 7.96 8.14 0.96
C ALA A 77 9.48 8.19 1.24
N VAL A 78 10.23 9.11 0.61
CA VAL A 78 11.66 9.31 0.91
C VAL A 78 11.87 9.63 2.40
N GLN A 79 11.09 10.56 2.97
CA GLN A 79 11.25 10.91 4.39
C GLN A 79 10.82 9.77 5.32
N GLN A 80 9.79 8.99 4.97
CA GLN A 80 9.38 7.81 5.72
C GLN A 80 10.53 6.78 5.83
N ILE A 81 11.20 6.49 4.72
CA ILE A 81 12.32 5.53 4.70
C ILE A 81 13.56 6.10 5.37
N LYS A 82 13.86 7.39 5.17
CA LYS A 82 14.96 8.08 5.87
C LYS A 82 14.79 8.05 7.38
N ALA A 83 13.55 8.17 7.87
CA ALA A 83 13.22 8.08 9.29
C ALA A 83 13.27 6.65 9.86
N GLY A 84 13.54 5.63 9.04
CA GLY A 84 13.74 4.24 9.47
C GLY A 84 12.55 3.30 9.26
N LEU A 85 11.45 3.74 8.61
CA LEU A 85 10.38 2.82 8.23
C LEU A 85 10.87 1.84 7.15
N LYS A 86 10.35 0.61 7.20
CA LYS A 86 10.79 -0.48 6.31
C LYS A 86 9.84 -0.76 5.14
N ALA A 87 8.67 -0.10 5.11
CA ALA A 87 7.64 -0.27 4.09
C ALA A 87 6.84 1.03 3.92
N ILE A 88 6.17 1.15 2.76
CA ILE A 88 5.30 2.29 2.42
C ILE A 88 3.89 1.76 2.19
N TYR A 89 2.90 2.48 2.72
CA TYR A 89 1.50 2.27 2.36
C TYR A 89 1.07 3.34 1.36
N LEU A 90 0.36 2.96 0.30
CA LEU A 90 -0.20 3.88 -0.67
C LEU A 90 -1.74 3.78 -0.61
N SER A 91 -2.37 4.82 -0.07
CA SER A 91 -3.81 4.88 0.18
C SER A 91 -4.59 5.34 -1.05
N GLY A 92 -5.63 4.60 -1.44
CA GLY A 92 -6.59 5.00 -2.49
C GLY A 92 -7.37 6.25 -2.08
N TRP A 93 -7.72 6.37 -0.79
CA TRP A 93 -8.32 7.58 -0.23
C TRP A 93 -7.45 8.82 -0.46
N GLN A 94 -6.15 8.75 -0.21
CA GLN A 94 -5.26 9.90 -0.41
C GLN A 94 -5.08 10.25 -1.89
N VAL A 95 -5.08 9.23 -2.75
CA VAL A 95 -5.10 9.43 -4.21
C VAL A 95 -6.39 10.15 -4.63
N ALA A 96 -7.55 9.72 -4.15
CA ALA A 96 -8.82 10.42 -4.38
C ALA A 96 -8.76 11.87 -3.89
N GLY A 97 -8.23 12.10 -2.70
CA GLY A 97 -8.18 13.42 -2.08
C GLY A 97 -7.27 14.42 -2.79
N ASP A 98 -6.07 14.00 -3.21
CA ASP A 98 -5.03 14.98 -3.59
C ASP A 98 -3.93 14.46 -4.57
N ALA A 99 -4.06 13.25 -5.15
CA ALA A 99 -3.00 12.70 -6.00
C ALA A 99 -3.48 11.85 -7.20
N ASN A 100 -4.70 12.09 -7.69
CA ASN A 100 -5.26 11.33 -8.81
C ASN A 100 -5.11 12.03 -10.17
N LEU A 101 -5.28 11.25 -11.24
CA LEU A 101 -5.09 11.68 -12.62
C LEU A 101 -6.25 12.50 -13.20
N ALA A 102 -7.39 12.65 -12.50
CA ALA A 102 -8.41 13.62 -12.91
C ALA A 102 -8.06 15.04 -12.47
N GLY A 103 -7.08 15.21 -11.59
CA GLY A 103 -6.70 16.51 -11.04
C GLY A 103 -7.80 17.16 -10.20
N GLN A 104 -8.73 16.36 -9.68
CA GLN A 104 -9.83 16.81 -8.83
C GLN A 104 -9.66 16.26 -7.41
N THR A 105 -10.20 16.97 -6.43
CA THR A 105 -10.37 16.43 -5.08
C THR A 105 -11.65 15.61 -5.02
N TYR A 106 -11.53 14.32 -4.69
CA TYR A 106 -12.65 13.41 -4.55
C TYR A 106 -12.76 12.83 -3.14
N PRO A 107 -13.99 12.49 -2.71
CA PRO A 107 -14.16 11.53 -1.63
C PRO A 107 -13.73 10.12 -2.08
N ASP A 108 -13.45 9.25 -1.10
CA ASP A 108 -13.05 7.87 -1.31
C ASP A 108 -14.23 6.98 -1.72
N GLN A 109 -14.55 7.01 -3.03
CA GLN A 109 -15.68 6.33 -3.66
C GLN A 109 -15.37 5.81 -5.08
N SER A 110 -14.10 5.47 -5.38
CA SER A 110 -13.69 4.95 -6.70
C SER A 110 -14.04 5.84 -7.91
N ILE A 111 -14.09 7.16 -7.73
CA ILE A 111 -14.47 8.12 -8.79
C ILE A 111 -13.28 8.40 -9.73
N TYR A 112 -12.05 8.31 -9.20
CA TYR A 112 -10.86 8.68 -9.94
C TYR A 112 -10.48 7.65 -11.02
N PRO A 113 -9.71 8.02 -12.06
CA PRO A 113 -9.26 7.09 -13.10
C PRO A 113 -8.46 5.92 -12.50
N ALA A 114 -8.81 4.67 -12.85
CA ALA A 114 -8.23 3.46 -12.24
C ALA A 114 -6.69 3.35 -12.31
N ASN A 115 -6.06 4.04 -13.25
CA ASN A 115 -4.60 4.11 -13.38
C ASN A 115 -3.92 5.15 -12.45
N SER A 116 -4.67 5.81 -11.56
CA SER A 116 -4.12 6.83 -10.65
C SER A 116 -3.21 6.23 -9.58
N VAL A 117 -3.62 5.15 -8.91
CA VAL A 117 -2.77 4.51 -7.91
C VAL A 117 -1.49 3.94 -8.54
N PRO A 118 -1.53 3.21 -9.68
CA PRO A 118 -0.31 2.82 -10.41
C PRO A 118 0.64 4.00 -10.71
N ALA A 119 0.11 5.15 -11.13
CA ALA A 119 0.94 6.33 -11.38
C ALA A 119 1.66 6.83 -10.10
N VAL A 120 1.00 6.77 -8.95
CA VAL A 120 1.59 7.13 -7.66
C VAL A 120 2.60 6.08 -7.18
N VAL A 121 2.35 4.77 -7.39
CA VAL A 121 3.34 3.70 -7.13
C VAL A 121 4.63 4.01 -7.92
N ARG A 122 4.50 4.31 -9.21
CA ARG A 122 5.65 4.63 -10.05
C ARG A 122 6.36 5.90 -9.59
N ARG A 123 5.61 6.93 -9.18
CA ARG A 123 6.15 8.19 -8.63
C ARG A 123 6.96 7.94 -7.36
N ILE A 124 6.45 7.13 -6.44
CA ILE A 124 7.14 6.77 -5.19
C ILE A 124 8.44 6.03 -5.51
N ASN A 125 8.38 4.98 -6.33
CA ASN A 125 9.57 4.23 -6.75
C ASN A 125 10.63 5.12 -7.42
N ASN A 126 10.22 6.07 -8.27
CA ASN A 126 11.15 7.05 -8.87
C ASN A 126 11.85 7.93 -7.83
N ALA A 127 11.13 8.35 -6.78
CA ALA A 127 11.71 9.16 -5.72
C ALA A 127 12.72 8.37 -4.88
N LEU A 128 12.40 7.12 -4.54
CA LEU A 128 13.31 6.22 -3.82
C LEU A 128 14.55 5.90 -4.65
N LEU A 129 14.40 5.66 -5.96
CA LEU A 129 15.52 5.47 -6.89
C LEU A 129 16.43 6.71 -6.96
N ARG A 130 15.85 7.92 -6.96
CA ARG A 130 16.65 9.15 -6.91
C ARG A 130 17.43 9.25 -5.59
N ALA A 131 16.80 8.95 -4.46
CA ALA A 131 17.46 8.96 -3.16
C ALA A 131 18.60 7.94 -3.09
N ASP A 132 18.39 6.74 -3.64
CA ASP A 132 19.42 5.69 -3.77
C ASP A 132 20.59 6.15 -4.64
N GLN A 133 20.31 6.74 -5.81
CA GLN A 133 21.31 7.29 -6.71
C GLN A 133 22.17 8.39 -6.05
N ILE A 134 21.54 9.28 -5.28
CA ILE A 134 22.25 10.32 -4.52
C ILE A 134 23.17 9.66 -3.49
N GLN A 135 22.64 8.77 -2.66
CA GLN A 135 23.41 8.04 -1.64
C GLN A 135 24.61 7.31 -2.25
N TRP A 136 24.38 6.55 -3.32
CA TRP A 136 25.41 5.77 -4.02
C TRP A 136 26.52 6.68 -4.56
N SER A 137 26.14 7.78 -5.21
CA SER A 137 27.10 8.73 -5.79
C SER A 137 27.96 9.44 -4.75
N GLU A 138 27.48 9.54 -3.51
CA GLU A 138 28.22 10.08 -2.38
C GLU A 138 29.06 9.05 -1.62
N GLY A 139 29.13 7.80 -2.11
CA GLY A 139 29.86 6.72 -1.45
C GLY A 139 29.23 6.26 -0.13
N LYS A 140 27.92 6.51 0.05
CA LYS A 140 27.13 6.07 1.21
C LYS A 140 26.34 4.80 0.89
N GLY A 141 25.80 4.15 1.92
CA GLY A 141 25.13 2.85 1.79
C GLY A 141 24.32 2.43 3.01
N ASP A 142 24.00 3.39 3.88
CA ASP A 142 23.38 3.18 5.19
C ASP A 142 21.86 2.97 5.12
N THR A 143 21.20 3.54 4.12
CA THR A 143 19.74 3.40 3.95
C THR A 143 19.41 2.45 2.80
N HIS A 144 18.49 1.51 3.05
CA HIS A 144 17.87 0.71 2.00
C HIS A 144 16.64 1.42 1.42
N TRP A 145 16.85 2.19 0.36
CA TRP A 145 15.82 3.09 -0.18
C TRP A 145 14.63 2.39 -0.82
N LEU A 146 14.86 1.25 -1.47
CA LEU A 146 13.85 0.53 -2.27
C LEU A 146 12.94 -0.30 -1.36
N ALA A 147 12.20 0.38 -0.49
CA ALA A 147 11.26 -0.24 0.42
C ALA A 147 10.00 -0.76 -0.32
N PRO A 148 9.42 -1.89 0.12
CA PRO A 148 8.20 -2.41 -0.46
C PRO A 148 7.03 -1.44 -0.31
N ILE A 149 6.27 -1.29 -1.40
CA ILE A 149 5.03 -0.50 -1.44
C ILE A 149 3.84 -1.47 -1.40
N VAL A 150 2.99 -1.33 -0.38
CA VAL A 150 1.67 -1.97 -0.32
C VAL A 150 0.63 -0.95 -0.79
N ALA A 151 -0.04 -1.25 -1.91
CA ALA A 151 -0.92 -0.32 -2.60
C ALA A 151 -2.40 -0.72 -2.56
N ASP A 152 -3.26 0.29 -2.62
CA ASP A 152 -4.71 0.16 -2.62
C ASP A 152 -5.27 -0.05 -4.04
N ALA A 153 -5.92 -1.19 -4.27
CA ALA A 153 -6.66 -1.45 -5.51
C ALA A 153 -8.18 -1.27 -5.35
N GLU A 154 -8.63 -0.76 -4.21
CA GLU A 154 -10.03 -0.58 -3.84
C GLU A 154 -10.84 -1.87 -4.08
N ALA A 155 -12.00 -1.76 -4.73
CA ALA A 155 -12.83 -2.86 -5.19
C ALA A 155 -12.48 -3.35 -6.61
N GLY A 156 -11.32 -2.93 -7.16
CA GLY A 156 -10.85 -3.32 -8.50
C GLY A 156 -11.49 -2.58 -9.68
N PHE A 157 -12.20 -1.47 -9.43
CA PHE A 157 -12.79 -0.59 -10.46
C PHE A 157 -13.73 -1.27 -11.46
N GLY A 158 -14.35 -2.39 -11.07
CA GLY A 158 -15.31 -3.10 -11.91
C GLY A 158 -15.34 -4.60 -11.65
N GLY A 159 -15.22 -5.39 -12.72
CA GLY A 159 -15.21 -6.86 -12.66
C GLY A 159 -13.81 -7.45 -12.64
N VAL A 160 -13.72 -8.77 -12.84
CA VAL A 160 -12.45 -9.51 -12.82
C VAL A 160 -11.41 -9.01 -13.82
N LEU A 161 -11.82 -8.51 -14.99
CA LEU A 161 -10.90 -7.98 -15.99
C LEU A 161 -10.30 -6.63 -15.57
N ASN A 162 -11.08 -5.79 -14.89
CA ASN A 162 -10.59 -4.54 -14.31
C ASN A 162 -9.57 -4.84 -13.20
N ALA A 163 -9.87 -5.82 -12.34
CA ALA A 163 -8.94 -6.25 -11.30
C ALA A 163 -7.62 -6.81 -11.88
N PHE A 164 -7.71 -7.64 -12.92
CA PHE A 164 -6.53 -8.18 -13.62
C PHE A 164 -5.65 -7.07 -14.22
N GLU A 165 -6.23 -6.13 -14.96
CA GLU A 165 -5.47 -5.02 -15.57
C GLU A 165 -4.93 -4.05 -14.52
N LEU A 166 -5.68 -3.77 -13.45
CA LEU A 166 -5.19 -2.95 -12.35
C LEU A 166 -3.98 -3.58 -11.67
N MET A 167 -4.04 -4.89 -11.37
CA MET A 167 -2.91 -5.61 -10.78
C MET A 167 -1.67 -5.57 -11.68
N LYS A 168 -1.83 -5.76 -13.00
CA LYS A 168 -0.72 -5.59 -13.95
C LYS A 168 -0.16 -4.17 -13.94
N GLY A 169 -1.01 -3.16 -13.88
CA GLY A 169 -0.60 -1.76 -13.75
C GLY A 169 0.21 -1.49 -12.46
N MET A 170 -0.21 -2.08 -11.34
CA MET A 170 0.51 -2.01 -10.06
C MET A 170 1.89 -2.68 -10.15
N ILE A 171 1.95 -3.88 -10.73
CA ILE A 171 3.21 -4.63 -10.94
C ILE A 171 4.17 -3.86 -11.85
N ALA A 172 3.69 -3.38 -13.01
CA ALA A 172 4.50 -2.60 -13.94
C ALA A 172 5.05 -1.31 -13.29
N SER A 173 4.32 -0.77 -12.32
CA SER A 173 4.73 0.40 -11.54
C SER A 173 5.67 0.08 -10.38
N GLY A 174 5.81 -1.20 -10.01
CA GLY A 174 6.72 -1.70 -8.98
C GLY A 174 6.09 -1.84 -7.58
N ALA A 175 4.79 -2.14 -7.48
CA ALA A 175 4.17 -2.47 -6.18
C ALA A 175 4.65 -3.84 -5.66
N ALA A 176 4.87 -3.94 -4.35
CA ALA A 176 5.27 -5.18 -3.69
C ALA A 176 4.07 -6.04 -3.28
N GLY A 177 3.00 -5.38 -2.82
CA GLY A 177 1.75 -6.00 -2.44
C GLY A 177 0.56 -5.10 -2.77
N VAL A 178 -0.61 -5.70 -2.96
CA VAL A 178 -1.83 -4.99 -3.35
C VAL A 178 -3.01 -5.53 -2.55
N HIS A 179 -3.83 -4.64 -1.98
CA HIS A 179 -5.04 -5.03 -1.26
C HIS A 179 -6.31 -4.81 -2.08
N TRP A 180 -7.29 -5.69 -1.87
CA TRP A 180 -8.55 -5.75 -2.60
C TRP A 180 -9.69 -5.89 -1.60
N GLU A 181 -10.79 -5.16 -1.76
CA GLU A 181 -11.92 -5.22 -0.83
C GLU A 181 -13.20 -5.79 -1.45
N ASP A 182 -14.03 -6.43 -0.62
CA ASP A 182 -15.26 -7.12 -1.00
C ASP A 182 -16.49 -6.20 -1.15
N GLN A 183 -16.26 -4.96 -1.59
CA GLN A 183 -17.31 -3.99 -1.90
C GLN A 183 -17.72 -4.02 -3.37
N LEU A 184 -18.92 -3.51 -3.67
CA LEU A 184 -19.37 -3.21 -5.03
C LEU A 184 -18.64 -1.97 -5.54
N ALA A 185 -17.84 -2.09 -6.60
CA ALA A 185 -17.02 -1.00 -7.12
C ALA A 185 -17.80 0.28 -7.47
N SER A 186 -19.00 0.17 -8.05
CA SER A 186 -19.83 1.34 -8.38
C SER A 186 -20.37 2.08 -7.16
N GLU A 187 -20.34 1.44 -5.98
CA GLU A 187 -20.80 1.99 -4.70
C GLU A 187 -19.72 1.90 -3.62
N LYS A 188 -18.44 1.81 -4.02
CA LYS A 188 -17.32 1.74 -3.09
C LYS A 188 -17.35 2.93 -2.14
N LYS A 189 -16.97 2.70 -0.89
CA LYS A 189 -16.77 3.76 0.12
C LYS A 189 -15.47 3.52 0.89
N CYS A 190 -14.98 4.57 1.54
CA CYS A 190 -14.07 4.40 2.68
C CYS A 190 -14.71 3.45 3.71
N GLY A 191 -13.92 2.57 4.32
CA GLY A 191 -14.48 1.58 5.24
C GLY A 191 -15.13 2.18 6.49
N HIS A 192 -14.77 3.43 6.84
CA HIS A 192 -15.36 4.19 7.95
C HIS A 192 -16.55 5.08 7.55
N LEU A 193 -17.03 4.99 6.29
CA LEU A 193 -18.25 5.66 5.83
C LEU A 193 -19.45 4.70 5.85
N GLY A 194 -20.65 5.28 5.98
CA GLY A 194 -21.90 4.53 5.81
C GLY A 194 -22.20 4.21 4.34
N GLY A 195 -23.21 3.35 4.11
CA GLY A 195 -23.69 3.04 2.76
C GLY A 195 -22.83 2.06 1.96
N LYS A 196 -21.97 1.28 2.63
CA LYS A 196 -21.19 0.20 2.00
C LYS A 196 -22.09 -0.92 1.49
N VAL A 197 -21.81 -1.40 0.29
CA VAL A 197 -22.50 -2.53 -0.34
C VAL A 197 -21.49 -3.64 -0.60
N LEU A 198 -21.66 -4.80 0.02
CA LEU A 198 -20.83 -5.98 -0.20
C LEU A 198 -21.15 -6.63 -1.54
N ILE A 199 -20.15 -7.27 -2.14
CA ILE A 199 -20.33 -8.29 -3.17
C ILE A 199 -20.39 -9.70 -2.54
N PRO A 200 -20.90 -10.71 -3.27
CA PRO A 200 -20.92 -12.08 -2.78
C PRO A 200 -19.52 -12.61 -2.51
N THR A 201 -19.39 -13.50 -1.54
CA THR A 201 -18.11 -14.12 -1.15
C THR A 201 -17.39 -14.74 -2.35
N SER A 202 -18.09 -15.48 -3.21
CA SER A 202 -17.55 -16.03 -4.46
C SER A 202 -17.10 -14.98 -5.47
N GLN A 203 -17.71 -13.79 -5.51
CA GLN A 203 -17.26 -12.72 -6.40
C GLN A 203 -15.93 -12.15 -5.93
N HIS A 204 -15.74 -11.97 -4.62
CA HIS A 204 -14.45 -11.48 -4.12
C HIS A 204 -13.33 -12.51 -4.31
N ILE A 205 -13.61 -13.81 -4.14
CA ILE A 205 -12.66 -14.88 -4.49
C ILE A 205 -12.23 -14.79 -5.97
N LYS A 206 -13.15 -14.46 -6.89
CA LYS A 206 -12.81 -14.23 -8.30
C LYS A 206 -11.91 -13.01 -8.49
N THR A 207 -12.13 -11.92 -7.73
CA THR A 207 -11.23 -10.76 -7.72
C THR A 207 -9.83 -11.12 -7.25
N LEU A 208 -9.71 -11.87 -6.16
CA LEU A 208 -8.42 -12.34 -5.63
C LEU A 208 -7.69 -13.26 -6.62
N ASN A 209 -8.41 -14.19 -7.27
CA ASN A 209 -7.84 -15.03 -8.32
C ASN A 209 -7.45 -14.21 -9.57
N ALA A 210 -8.19 -13.17 -9.95
CA ALA A 210 -7.81 -12.29 -11.05
C ALA A 210 -6.50 -11.54 -10.75
N ALA A 211 -6.34 -11.05 -9.52
CA ALA A 211 -5.09 -10.44 -9.06
C ALA A 211 -3.93 -11.45 -9.02
N ARG A 212 -4.16 -12.68 -8.54
CA ARG A 212 -3.12 -13.72 -8.55
C ARG A 212 -2.73 -14.12 -9.98
N LEU A 213 -3.71 -14.25 -10.87
CA LEU A 213 -3.45 -14.59 -12.28
C LEU A 213 -2.62 -13.51 -12.96
N ALA A 214 -2.89 -12.22 -12.67
CA ALA A 214 -2.07 -11.12 -13.15
C ALA A 214 -0.62 -11.21 -12.64
N ALA A 215 -0.43 -11.53 -11.35
CA ALA A 215 0.91 -11.71 -10.79
C ALA A 215 1.66 -12.92 -11.40
N ASP A 216 0.98 -14.06 -11.57
CA ASP A 216 1.56 -15.25 -12.18
C ASP A 216 1.91 -15.02 -13.66
N VAL A 217 1.04 -14.33 -14.42
CA VAL A 217 1.27 -13.95 -15.83
C VAL A 217 2.44 -12.98 -15.96
N SER A 218 2.61 -12.08 -15.00
CA SER A 218 3.73 -11.15 -14.91
C SER A 218 4.99 -11.75 -14.26
N ASN A 219 4.95 -13.02 -13.86
CA ASN A 219 6.06 -13.75 -13.26
C ASN A 219 6.71 -13.02 -12.06
N VAL A 220 5.87 -12.50 -11.14
CA VAL A 220 6.32 -11.85 -9.90
C VAL A 220 5.55 -12.37 -8.68
N PRO A 221 6.21 -12.52 -7.50
CA PRO A 221 5.58 -13.09 -6.32
C PRO A 221 4.76 -12.07 -5.50
N SER A 222 4.11 -11.11 -6.18
CA SER A 222 3.38 -10.00 -5.54
C SER A 222 2.42 -10.47 -4.45
N LEU A 223 2.42 -9.76 -3.33
CA LEU A 223 1.55 -10.11 -2.21
C LEU A 223 0.11 -9.63 -2.47
N ILE A 224 -0.86 -10.46 -2.11
CA ILE A 224 -2.29 -10.16 -2.23
C ILE A 224 -2.88 -10.09 -0.82
N ILE A 225 -3.54 -8.97 -0.52
CA ILE A 225 -4.21 -8.76 0.75
C ILE A 225 -5.73 -8.75 0.51
N ALA A 226 -6.46 -9.69 1.10
CA ALA A 226 -7.91 -9.72 1.04
C ALA A 226 -8.49 -8.86 2.17
N ARG A 227 -9.31 -7.87 1.82
CA ARG A 227 -10.03 -7.03 2.77
C ARG A 227 -11.51 -7.35 2.78
N THR A 228 -12.09 -7.47 3.98
CA THR A 228 -13.54 -7.50 4.16
C THR A 228 -14.07 -6.25 4.86
N ASP A 229 -15.18 -5.73 4.36
CA ASP A 229 -15.90 -4.56 4.88
C ASP A 229 -17.18 -4.92 5.65
N ALA A 230 -17.42 -6.22 5.89
CA ALA A 230 -18.65 -6.75 6.46
C ALA A 230 -18.92 -6.37 7.93
N GLU A 231 -17.97 -5.73 8.61
CA GLU A 231 -18.13 -5.29 10.01
C GLU A 231 -19.20 -4.20 10.11
N ALA A 232 -19.24 -3.28 9.14
CA ALA A 232 -20.17 -2.16 9.13
C ALA A 232 -21.09 -2.13 7.89
N ALA A 233 -20.84 -2.95 6.87
CA ALA A 233 -21.67 -2.96 5.67
C ALA A 233 -23.03 -3.64 5.92
N THR A 234 -24.11 -2.88 5.73
CA THR A 234 -25.50 -3.38 5.94
C THR A 234 -26.21 -3.78 4.64
N LEU A 235 -25.51 -3.76 3.51
CA LEU A 235 -26.04 -4.08 2.19
C LEU A 235 -25.16 -5.12 1.49
N ILE A 236 -25.77 -5.99 0.69
CA ILE A 236 -25.10 -6.90 -0.25
C ILE A 236 -25.84 -6.91 -1.59
N THR A 237 -25.13 -7.10 -2.70
CA THR A 237 -25.75 -7.06 -4.03
C THR A 237 -26.73 -8.20 -4.30
N THR A 238 -26.44 -9.41 -3.82
CA THR A 238 -27.25 -10.62 -4.03
C THR A 238 -26.99 -11.65 -2.94
N ASP A 239 -27.99 -12.51 -2.69
CA ASP A 239 -27.99 -13.67 -1.78
C ASP A 239 -27.64 -15.00 -2.48
N VAL A 240 -27.05 -14.93 -3.67
CA VAL A 240 -26.77 -16.12 -4.50
C VAL A 240 -25.82 -17.12 -3.81
N ASP A 241 -24.85 -16.62 -3.05
CA ASP A 241 -23.82 -17.41 -2.38
C ASP A 241 -24.32 -17.92 -1.03
N GLU A 242 -24.32 -19.23 -0.83
CA GLU A 242 -24.86 -19.87 0.37
C GLU A 242 -24.19 -19.42 1.66
N ARG A 243 -22.90 -19.07 1.60
CA ARG A 243 -22.13 -18.56 2.74
C ARG A 243 -22.60 -17.19 3.22
N ASP A 244 -23.22 -16.41 2.34
CA ASP A 244 -23.72 -15.08 2.66
C ASP A 244 -25.17 -15.13 3.17
N ARG A 245 -25.95 -16.16 2.77
CA ARG A 245 -27.40 -16.27 3.07
C ARG A 245 -27.73 -16.22 4.56
N GLU A 246 -26.87 -16.77 5.40
CA GLU A 246 -27.06 -16.74 6.86
C GLU A 246 -27.21 -15.31 7.39
N PHE A 247 -26.50 -14.35 6.80
CA PHE A 247 -26.49 -12.94 7.24
C PHE A 247 -27.57 -12.09 6.56
N VAL A 248 -28.18 -12.58 5.47
CA VAL A 248 -29.24 -11.87 4.75
C VAL A 248 -30.53 -11.85 5.58
N THR A 249 -31.17 -10.68 5.67
CA THR A 249 -32.41 -10.51 6.44
C THR A 249 -33.69 -10.82 5.66
N GLY A 250 -33.59 -10.88 4.32
CA GLY A 250 -34.70 -11.03 3.38
C GLY A 250 -35.27 -9.69 2.87
N GLU A 251 -34.95 -8.57 3.51
CA GLU A 251 -35.38 -7.24 3.05
C GLU A 251 -34.51 -6.74 1.89
N ARG A 252 -35.14 -6.00 0.97
CA ARG A 252 -34.45 -5.35 -0.17
C ARG A 252 -34.67 -3.84 -0.20
N THR A 253 -33.68 -3.11 -0.72
CA THR A 253 -33.76 -1.67 -0.97
C THR A 253 -34.40 -1.36 -2.32
N ALA A 254 -34.67 -0.07 -2.60
CA ALA A 254 -35.25 0.36 -3.87
C ALA A 254 -34.32 0.10 -5.08
N GLU A 255 -33.00 0.17 -4.86
CA GLU A 255 -31.95 -0.17 -5.83
C GLU A 255 -31.85 -1.69 -6.05
N GLY A 256 -32.51 -2.48 -5.20
CA GLY A 256 -32.55 -3.93 -5.29
C GLY A 256 -31.48 -4.66 -4.46
N PHE A 257 -30.68 -3.96 -3.65
CA PHE A 257 -29.72 -4.59 -2.74
C PHE A 257 -30.43 -5.31 -1.59
N TYR A 258 -29.83 -6.36 -1.07
CA TYR A 258 -30.32 -7.06 0.12
C TYR A 258 -29.74 -6.43 1.39
N ARG A 259 -30.54 -6.38 2.46
CA ARG A 259 -30.09 -6.00 3.79
C ARG A 259 -29.40 -7.18 4.48
N VAL A 260 -28.23 -6.95 5.07
CA VAL A 260 -27.46 -7.96 5.82
C VAL A 260 -27.21 -7.54 7.27
N ARG A 261 -27.08 -8.53 8.15
CA ARG A 261 -26.55 -8.34 9.51
C ARG A 261 -25.04 -8.17 9.40
N ASN A 262 -24.54 -6.99 9.75
CA ASN A 262 -23.11 -6.68 9.80
C ASN A 262 -22.49 -7.13 11.13
N GLY A 263 -21.15 -7.17 11.19
CA GLY A 263 -20.39 -7.41 12.42
C GLY A 263 -19.23 -8.37 12.24
N ILE A 264 -18.67 -8.87 13.35
CA ILE A 264 -17.50 -9.75 13.30
C ILE A 264 -17.79 -11.14 12.71
N GLU A 265 -19.00 -11.69 12.90
CA GLU A 265 -19.37 -13.02 12.40
C GLU A 265 -19.25 -13.14 10.86
N PRO A 266 -19.86 -12.25 10.05
CA PRO A 266 -19.66 -12.31 8.59
C PRO A 266 -18.21 -12.00 8.19
N CYS A 267 -17.47 -11.19 8.95
CA CYS A 267 -16.05 -10.96 8.69
C CYS A 267 -15.21 -12.23 8.88
N ILE A 268 -15.43 -12.99 9.94
CA ILE A 268 -14.74 -14.27 10.17
C ILE A 268 -15.10 -15.25 9.04
N SER A 269 -16.39 -15.43 8.73
CA SER A 269 -16.83 -16.32 7.64
C SER A 269 -16.17 -15.98 6.30
N ARG A 270 -16.13 -14.69 5.95
CA ARG A 270 -15.48 -14.20 4.73
C ARG A 270 -13.97 -14.35 4.75
N ALA A 271 -13.31 -14.02 5.86
CA ALA A 271 -11.88 -14.20 6.03
C ALA A 271 -11.46 -15.67 5.82
N LEU A 272 -12.17 -16.62 6.43
CA LEU A 272 -11.92 -18.04 6.23
C LEU A 272 -12.08 -18.45 4.76
N ALA A 273 -13.08 -17.91 4.06
CA ALA A 273 -13.27 -18.16 2.63
C ALA A 273 -12.20 -17.51 1.73
N TYR A 274 -11.54 -16.44 2.18
CA TYR A 274 -10.52 -15.71 1.42
C TYR A 274 -9.09 -16.18 1.72
N ALA A 275 -8.86 -16.84 2.85
CA ALA A 275 -7.54 -17.30 3.29
C ALA A 275 -6.77 -18.08 2.20
N PRO A 276 -7.34 -19.07 1.49
CA PRO A 276 -6.60 -19.80 0.45
C PRO A 276 -6.17 -18.93 -0.74
N TYR A 277 -6.77 -17.76 -0.93
CA TYR A 277 -6.56 -16.89 -2.09
C TYR A 277 -5.80 -15.61 -1.74
N SER A 278 -5.28 -15.47 -0.52
CA SER A 278 -4.61 -14.26 -0.04
C SER A 278 -3.40 -14.55 0.82
N ASP A 279 -2.40 -13.68 0.75
CA ASP A 279 -1.19 -13.75 1.57
C ASP A 279 -1.42 -13.12 2.95
N LEU A 280 -2.27 -12.10 3.02
CA LEU A 280 -2.74 -11.49 4.27
C LEU A 280 -4.24 -11.21 4.22
N ILE A 281 -4.89 -11.21 5.38
CA ILE A 281 -6.30 -10.82 5.52
C ILE A 281 -6.43 -9.57 6.37
N TRP A 282 -7.32 -8.68 5.96
CA TRP A 282 -7.67 -7.44 6.64
C TRP A 282 -9.18 -7.35 6.88
N MET A 283 -9.60 -7.21 8.14
CA MET A 283 -10.96 -6.81 8.48
C MET A 283 -10.98 -5.32 8.79
N GLU A 284 -11.84 -4.56 8.13
CA GLU A 284 -12.13 -3.17 8.52
C GLU A 284 -13.00 -3.15 9.81
N THR A 285 -12.83 -2.12 10.65
CA THR A 285 -13.43 -2.06 11.99
C THR A 285 -13.87 -0.64 12.34
N GLY A 286 -15.01 -0.48 12.99
CA GLY A 286 -15.50 0.84 13.43
C GLY A 286 -14.71 1.53 14.56
N THR A 287 -13.90 0.82 15.36
CA THR A 287 -13.11 1.39 16.47
C THR A 287 -11.77 0.68 16.67
N PRO A 288 -10.73 1.35 17.24
CA PRO A 288 -9.46 0.71 17.56
C PRO A 288 -9.60 -0.14 18.83
N ASP A 289 -10.00 -1.41 18.67
CA ASP A 289 -10.31 -2.34 19.75
C ASP A 289 -9.45 -3.62 19.67
N LEU A 290 -8.58 -3.82 20.67
CA LEU A 290 -7.69 -4.98 20.75
C LEU A 290 -8.41 -6.30 21.04
N GLU A 291 -9.55 -6.28 21.73
CA GLU A 291 -10.33 -7.50 22.01
C GLU A 291 -11.11 -7.93 20.77
N LEU A 292 -11.65 -6.99 19.99
CA LEU A 292 -12.23 -7.29 18.69
C LEU A 292 -11.17 -7.88 17.75
N ALA A 293 -9.99 -7.25 17.69
CA ALA A 293 -8.86 -7.73 16.89
C ALA A 293 -8.42 -9.14 17.30
N ARG A 294 -8.33 -9.43 18.61
CA ARG A 294 -7.99 -10.76 19.13
C ARG A 294 -9.01 -11.81 18.70
N LYS A 295 -10.30 -11.55 18.87
CA LYS A 295 -11.37 -12.50 18.48
C LYS A 295 -11.31 -12.85 17.00
N PHE A 296 -11.09 -11.85 16.14
CA PHE A 296 -10.95 -12.08 14.71
C PHE A 296 -9.71 -12.93 14.41
N ALA A 297 -8.56 -12.57 15.01
CA ALA A 297 -7.31 -13.29 14.80
C ALA A 297 -7.38 -14.74 15.28
N GLU A 298 -7.92 -15.00 16.47
CA GLU A 298 -8.08 -16.34 17.03
C GLU A 298 -9.00 -17.20 16.15
N ALA A 299 -10.11 -16.65 15.66
CA ALA A 299 -11.04 -17.39 14.81
C ALA A 299 -10.43 -17.76 13.44
N VAL A 300 -9.73 -16.84 12.79
CA VAL A 300 -9.04 -17.12 11.52
C VAL A 300 -7.92 -18.13 11.73
N LYS A 301 -7.11 -17.96 12.79
CA LYS A 301 -5.96 -18.82 13.08
C LYS A 301 -6.33 -20.19 13.63
N ALA A 302 -7.55 -20.39 14.11
CA ALA A 302 -8.05 -21.72 14.47
C ALA A 302 -8.10 -22.65 13.24
N GLU A 303 -8.46 -22.11 12.07
CA GLU A 303 -8.54 -22.86 10.81
C GLU A 303 -7.28 -22.71 9.96
N TYR A 304 -6.67 -21.52 9.95
CA TYR A 304 -5.44 -21.20 9.20
C TYR A 304 -4.36 -20.63 10.13
N PRO A 305 -3.64 -21.48 10.90
CA PRO A 305 -2.72 -21.03 11.96
C PRO A 305 -1.64 -20.03 11.50
N ASP A 306 -1.12 -20.25 10.30
CA ASP A 306 -0.05 -19.45 9.71
C ASP A 306 -0.55 -18.22 8.93
N GLN A 307 -1.87 -18.03 8.79
CA GLN A 307 -2.44 -16.89 8.07
C GLN A 307 -2.00 -15.58 8.72
N MET A 308 -1.29 -14.74 7.95
CA MET A 308 -0.91 -13.40 8.38
C MET A 308 -2.10 -12.45 8.24
N LEU A 309 -2.17 -11.47 9.13
CA LEU A 309 -3.24 -10.46 9.16
C LEU A 309 -2.67 -9.06 8.93
N SER A 310 -3.52 -8.16 8.47
CA SER A 310 -3.22 -6.73 8.36
C SER A 310 -4.21 -5.89 9.17
N TYR A 311 -3.74 -4.77 9.73
CA TYR A 311 -4.56 -3.88 10.56
C TYR A 311 -4.41 -2.41 10.13
N ASN A 312 -5.55 -1.76 9.89
CA ASN A 312 -5.61 -0.33 9.65
C ASN A 312 -5.69 0.45 10.98
N CYS A 313 -4.60 1.10 11.36
CA CYS A 313 -4.55 2.08 12.44
C CYS A 313 -5.14 3.41 11.96
N SER A 314 -6.45 3.42 11.71
CA SER A 314 -7.12 4.47 10.96
C SER A 314 -7.11 5.84 11.66
N PRO A 315 -6.80 6.94 10.94
CA PRO A 315 -7.05 8.31 11.40
C PRO A 315 -8.54 8.67 11.48
N SER A 316 -9.43 7.87 10.88
CA SER A 316 -10.88 8.04 11.06
C SER A 316 -11.34 7.72 12.48
N PHE A 317 -10.49 7.06 13.28
CA PHE A 317 -10.71 6.91 14.71
C PHE A 317 -10.33 8.17 15.47
N ASN A 318 -11.17 8.59 16.41
CA ASN A 318 -10.74 9.51 17.45
C ASN A 318 -10.02 8.71 18.55
N TRP A 319 -8.71 8.50 18.38
CA TRP A 319 -7.88 7.64 19.24
C TRP A 319 -8.05 7.93 20.74
N LYS A 320 -7.96 9.20 21.15
CA LYS A 320 -8.07 9.63 22.56
C LYS A 320 -9.49 9.56 23.13
N LYS A 321 -10.51 9.50 22.28
CA LYS A 321 -11.89 9.25 22.72
C LYS A 321 -12.09 7.78 23.10
N HIS A 322 -11.37 6.87 22.44
CA HIS A 322 -11.55 5.43 22.61
C HIS A 322 -10.53 4.78 23.55
N LEU A 323 -9.30 5.28 23.58
CA LEU A 323 -8.17 4.63 24.25
C LEU A 323 -7.39 5.62 25.14
N ASP A 324 -6.83 5.09 26.23
CA ASP A 324 -5.85 5.80 27.05
C ASP A 324 -4.43 5.76 26.45
N ASP A 325 -3.53 6.59 26.98
CA ASP A 325 -2.15 6.69 26.50
C ASP A 325 -1.36 5.39 26.60
N ALA A 326 -1.56 4.64 27.69
CA ALA A 326 -0.86 3.38 27.91
C ALA A 326 -1.25 2.34 26.85
N THR A 327 -2.53 2.30 26.47
CA THR A 327 -3.07 1.40 25.45
C THR A 327 -2.63 1.82 24.06
N ILE A 328 -2.67 3.13 23.74
CA ILE A 328 -2.15 3.66 22.46
C ILE A 328 -0.67 3.28 22.30
N ALA A 329 0.15 3.46 23.34
CA ALA A 329 1.58 3.18 23.29
C ALA A 329 1.93 1.72 22.99
N LYS A 330 1.10 0.76 23.42
CA LYS A 330 1.31 -0.67 23.17
C LYS A 330 0.48 -1.25 22.02
N PHE A 331 -0.41 -0.46 21.41
CA PHE A 331 -1.45 -0.95 20.50
C PHE A 331 -0.90 -1.81 19.36
N GLN A 332 0.09 -1.29 18.61
CA GLN A 332 0.69 -2.01 17.49
C GLN A 332 1.45 -3.27 17.92
N LYS A 333 2.09 -3.23 19.09
CA LYS A 333 2.84 -4.36 19.62
C LYS A 333 1.91 -5.51 19.99
N GLU A 334 0.80 -5.22 20.66
CA GLU A 334 -0.24 -6.21 20.99
C GLU A 334 -0.85 -6.82 19.72
N LEU A 335 -1.14 -6.00 18.70
CA LEU A 335 -1.59 -6.49 17.38
C LEU A 335 -0.54 -7.41 16.73
N GLY A 336 0.75 -7.08 16.81
CA GLY A 336 1.84 -7.91 16.29
C GLY A 336 1.84 -9.31 16.93
N HIS A 337 1.63 -9.40 18.24
CA HIS A 337 1.51 -10.68 18.96
C HIS A 337 0.29 -11.51 18.55
N MET A 338 -0.78 -10.88 18.04
CA MET A 338 -1.97 -11.57 17.51
C MET A 338 -1.81 -12.04 16.05
N GLY A 339 -0.69 -11.69 15.38
CA GLY A 339 -0.43 -12.04 13.99
C GLY A 339 -0.81 -10.98 12.97
N PHE A 340 -1.11 -9.75 13.39
CA PHE A 340 -1.23 -8.60 12.49
C PHE A 340 0.17 -8.12 12.08
N LYS A 341 0.73 -8.80 11.07
CA LYS A 341 2.10 -8.63 10.58
C LYS A 341 2.29 -7.40 9.71
N PHE A 342 1.24 -6.86 9.10
CA PHE A 342 1.30 -5.57 8.41
C PHE A 342 0.33 -4.58 9.03
N GLN A 343 0.84 -3.44 9.50
CA GLN A 343 0.03 -2.42 10.19
C GLN A 343 0.27 -1.06 9.56
N PHE A 344 -0.78 -0.28 9.33
CA PHE A 344 -0.60 0.97 8.59
C PHE A 344 -1.57 2.05 9.04
N ILE A 345 -1.11 3.31 9.00
CA ILE A 345 -1.96 4.48 9.16
C ILE A 345 -2.30 5.00 7.77
N THR A 346 -3.53 4.78 7.31
CA THR A 346 -3.97 5.08 5.94
C THR A 346 -3.79 6.55 5.55
N LEU A 347 -4.23 7.48 6.41
CA LEU A 347 -4.32 8.91 6.06
C LEU A 347 -3.18 9.75 6.65
N ALA A 348 -2.07 9.13 7.07
CA ALA A 348 -0.95 9.82 7.71
C ALA A 348 -0.41 10.99 6.88
N GLY A 349 -0.08 10.76 5.60
CA GLY A 349 0.39 11.79 4.69
C GLY A 349 -0.58 12.95 4.47
N PHE A 350 -1.89 12.68 4.39
CA PHE A 350 -2.92 13.73 4.25
C PHE A 350 -2.97 14.63 5.48
N HIS A 351 -3.05 14.05 6.68
CA HIS A 351 -3.09 14.83 7.92
C HIS A 351 -1.79 15.61 8.14
N ALA A 352 -0.63 14.99 7.92
CA ALA A 352 0.66 15.65 8.07
C ALA A 352 0.83 16.83 7.09
N LEU A 353 0.46 16.64 5.82
CA LEU A 353 0.53 17.68 4.80
C LEU A 353 -0.41 18.85 5.09
N ASN A 354 -1.69 18.57 5.35
CA ASN A 354 -2.68 19.62 5.57
C ASN A 354 -2.41 20.40 6.86
N TYR A 355 -2.06 19.71 7.95
CA TYR A 355 -1.79 20.37 9.22
C TYR A 355 -0.55 21.27 9.15
N SER A 356 0.57 20.75 8.66
CA SER A 356 1.82 21.53 8.59
C SER A 356 1.68 22.76 7.69
N MET A 357 1.01 22.64 6.54
CA MET A 357 0.77 23.77 5.65
C MET A 357 -0.21 24.78 6.26
N PHE A 358 -1.27 24.32 6.93
CA PHE A 358 -2.21 25.22 7.62
C PHE A 358 -1.51 26.02 8.72
N ASP A 359 -0.72 25.36 9.56
CA ASP A 359 0.00 26.00 10.66
C ASP A 359 1.01 27.03 10.15
N LEU A 360 1.82 26.67 9.15
CA LEU A 360 2.75 27.59 8.49
C LEU A 360 2.03 28.79 7.86
N ALA A 361 0.98 28.56 7.08
CA ALA A 361 0.22 29.63 6.43
C ALA A 361 -0.48 30.54 7.46
N HIS A 362 -0.97 29.97 8.55
CA HIS A 362 -1.59 30.69 9.65
C HIS A 362 -0.59 31.61 10.35
N GLY A 363 0.61 31.12 10.67
CA GLY A 363 1.69 31.93 11.23
C GLY A 363 2.16 32.99 10.23
N TYR A 364 2.43 32.61 8.98
CA TYR A 364 2.94 33.51 7.94
C TYR A 364 1.98 34.67 7.63
N ALA A 365 0.67 34.43 7.66
CA ALA A 365 -0.34 35.48 7.47
C ALA A 365 -0.35 36.55 8.58
N ARG A 366 0.25 36.27 9.74
CA ARG A 366 0.30 37.18 10.90
C ARG A 366 1.68 37.75 11.16
N ASP A 367 2.69 36.88 11.10
CA ASP A 367 4.05 37.17 11.57
C ASP A 367 5.10 37.13 10.44
N GLY A 368 4.65 36.90 9.19
CA GLY A 368 5.49 36.89 7.99
C GLY A 368 6.65 35.92 8.11
N MET A 369 7.86 36.40 7.84
CA MET A 369 9.08 35.58 7.81
C MET A 369 9.37 34.86 9.14
N SER A 370 8.92 35.38 10.29
CA SER A 370 9.17 34.75 11.59
C SER A 370 8.61 33.32 11.63
N ALA A 371 7.40 33.10 11.11
CA ALA A 371 6.79 31.78 11.04
C ALA A 371 7.54 30.81 10.11
N TYR A 372 8.13 31.32 9.02
CA TYR A 372 8.94 30.48 8.14
C TYR A 372 10.30 30.14 8.75
N VAL A 373 10.93 31.09 9.45
CA VAL A 373 12.21 30.86 10.15
C VAL A 373 12.01 29.84 11.27
N GLU A 374 10.90 29.85 12.00
CA GLU A 374 10.59 28.82 13.00
C GLU A 374 10.56 27.40 12.40
N LEU A 375 9.99 27.24 11.20
CA LEU A 375 10.03 25.98 10.46
C LEU A 375 11.48 25.62 10.09
N GLN A 376 12.25 26.55 9.54
CA GLN A 376 13.64 26.32 9.13
C GLN A 376 14.53 25.92 10.32
N GLU A 377 14.38 26.57 11.48
CA GLU A 377 15.10 26.22 12.71
C GLU A 377 14.71 24.81 13.21
N ALA A 378 13.42 24.44 13.10
CA ALA A 378 12.97 23.09 13.42
C ALA A 378 13.54 22.03 12.46
N GLU A 379 13.76 22.38 11.18
CA GLU A 379 14.45 21.52 10.22
C GLU A 379 15.92 21.31 10.59
N PHE A 380 16.66 22.39 10.91
CA PHE A 380 18.05 22.30 11.37
C PHE A 380 18.18 21.44 12.63
N ALA A 381 17.32 21.66 13.62
CA ALA A 381 17.28 20.84 14.84
C ALA A 381 16.98 19.35 14.55
N SER A 382 16.33 19.04 13.43
CA SER A 382 16.02 17.67 13.04
C SER A 382 17.17 16.94 12.34
N GLU A 383 18.23 17.65 11.93
CA GLU A 383 19.41 17.04 11.30
C GLU A 383 20.12 16.04 12.24
N GLU A 384 20.09 16.28 13.56
CA GLU A 384 20.62 15.35 14.57
C GLU A 384 19.94 13.96 14.53
N ARG A 385 18.70 13.90 14.02
CA ARG A 385 17.93 12.67 13.85
C ARG A 385 18.05 12.07 12.44
N GLY A 386 18.92 12.62 11.60
CA GLY A 386 19.15 12.17 10.22
C GLY A 386 18.30 12.87 9.15
N TYR A 387 17.61 13.96 9.48
CA TYR A 387 16.94 14.80 8.47
C TYR A 387 17.98 15.48 7.56
N THR A 388 17.68 15.63 6.27
CA THR A 388 18.63 16.23 5.30
C THR A 388 18.00 17.21 4.31
N ALA A 389 16.68 17.41 4.35
CA ALA A 389 15.99 18.19 3.33
C ALA A 389 16.07 19.71 3.54
N THR A 390 16.67 20.19 4.64
CA THR A 390 17.20 21.56 4.77
C THR A 390 18.07 21.92 3.57
N ARG A 391 18.92 20.97 3.14
CA ARG A 391 19.73 21.05 1.91
C ARG A 391 18.93 20.54 0.71
N HIS A 392 17.91 21.31 0.37
CA HIS A 392 16.90 20.93 -0.62
C HIS A 392 17.45 20.74 -2.05
N GLN A 393 18.53 21.44 -2.45
CA GLN A 393 19.17 21.25 -3.76
C GLN A 393 19.82 19.85 -3.83
N ARG A 394 20.62 19.50 -2.83
CA ARG A 394 21.17 18.14 -2.71
C ARG A 394 20.06 17.09 -2.64
N GLU A 395 19.01 17.32 -1.84
CA GLU A 395 17.94 16.34 -1.59
C GLU A 395 17.19 15.93 -2.87
N VAL A 396 17.02 16.86 -3.83
CA VAL A 396 16.38 16.57 -5.13
C VAL A 396 17.36 16.12 -6.21
N GLY A 397 18.65 16.05 -5.89
CA GLY A 397 19.69 15.46 -6.73
C GLY A 397 20.48 16.43 -7.59
N THR A 398 20.57 17.71 -7.22
CA THR A 398 21.41 18.69 -7.95
C THR A 398 22.85 18.16 -8.10
N GLY A 399 23.46 17.68 -7.02
CA GLY A 399 24.80 17.07 -7.07
C GLY A 399 24.89 15.82 -7.94
N TYR A 400 23.84 14.98 -7.95
CA TYR A 400 23.80 13.82 -8.85
C TYR A 400 23.80 14.25 -10.32
N PHE A 401 23.02 15.28 -10.68
CA PHE A 401 22.96 15.76 -12.06
C PHE A 401 24.22 16.52 -12.49
N ASP A 402 24.93 17.15 -11.55
CA ASP A 402 26.27 17.69 -11.80
C ASP A 402 27.27 16.59 -12.16
N LEU A 403 27.19 15.42 -11.51
CA LEU A 403 28.00 14.25 -11.87
C LEU A 403 27.66 13.74 -13.28
N VAL A 404 26.38 13.70 -13.65
CA VAL A 404 25.97 13.36 -15.03
C VAL A 404 26.55 14.36 -16.03
N SER A 405 26.42 15.66 -15.73
CA SER A 405 26.92 16.76 -16.58
C SER A 405 28.43 16.65 -16.79
N THR A 406 29.19 16.44 -15.72
CA THR A 406 30.66 16.34 -15.77
C THR A 406 31.16 15.02 -16.36
N ALA A 407 30.40 13.93 -16.23
CA ALA A 407 30.69 12.68 -16.95
C ALA A 407 30.55 12.83 -18.48
N ILE A 408 29.59 13.62 -18.94
CA ILE A 408 29.37 13.90 -20.38
C ILE A 408 30.36 14.98 -20.88
N ALA A 409 30.56 16.03 -20.08
CA ALA A 409 31.39 17.19 -20.39
C ALA A 409 32.29 17.55 -19.19
N PRO A 410 33.50 16.95 -19.07
CA PRO A 410 34.37 17.13 -17.90
C PRO A 410 34.77 18.57 -17.58
N ASN A 411 34.72 19.47 -18.56
CA ASN A 411 35.06 20.89 -18.42
C ASN A 411 33.80 21.79 -18.40
N SER A 412 32.62 21.25 -18.08
CA SER A 412 31.38 22.02 -18.02
C SER A 412 31.50 23.19 -17.06
N SER A 413 31.18 24.39 -17.54
CA SER A 413 31.17 25.63 -16.74
C SER A 413 29.80 25.95 -16.15
N THR A 414 28.83 25.02 -16.26
CA THR A 414 27.43 25.24 -15.88
C THR A 414 26.92 24.17 -14.90
N THR A 415 27.80 23.64 -14.05
CA THR A 415 27.39 22.84 -12.88
C THR A 415 26.64 23.71 -11.88
N ALA A 416 25.69 23.15 -11.15
CA ALA A 416 24.71 23.89 -10.38
C ALA A 416 25.04 24.03 -8.89
N LEU A 417 25.64 23.01 -8.26
CA LEU A 417 25.82 23.02 -6.80
C LEU A 417 26.94 23.95 -6.36
N LYS A 418 28.10 23.91 -7.02
CA LYS A 418 29.26 24.73 -6.67
C LYS A 418 28.95 26.22 -6.88
N GLY A 419 29.13 27.03 -5.83
CA GLY A 419 28.79 28.47 -5.86
C GLY A 419 27.29 28.76 -5.77
N SER A 420 26.49 27.78 -5.34
CA SER A 420 25.10 28.01 -4.95
C SER A 420 25.01 28.57 -3.53
N THR A 421 23.89 29.19 -3.19
CA THR A 421 23.65 29.63 -1.79
C THR A 421 23.60 28.45 -0.82
N GLU A 422 23.23 27.24 -1.28
CA GLU A 422 23.29 26.03 -0.46
C GLU A 422 24.73 25.67 -0.12
N ASP A 423 25.62 25.68 -1.12
CA ASP A 423 27.08 25.46 -0.96
C ASP A 423 27.70 26.47 0.02
N GLU A 424 27.33 27.74 -0.10
CA GLU A 424 27.90 28.84 0.71
C GLU A 424 27.33 28.94 2.14
N GLN A 425 26.05 28.62 2.37
CA GLN A 425 25.37 28.94 3.64
C GLN A 425 25.02 27.71 4.48
N PHE A 426 25.01 26.50 3.91
CA PHE A 426 24.50 25.29 4.59
C PHE A 426 25.56 24.19 4.81
N PHE A 427 26.75 24.33 4.23
CA PHE A 427 27.87 23.39 4.43
C PHE A 427 28.96 23.91 5.39
N ASP A 428 28.95 25.21 5.71
CA ASP A 428 29.82 25.76 6.75
C ASP A 428 29.25 25.43 8.14
N LYS A 429 30.08 24.84 9.02
CA LYS A 429 29.73 24.48 10.42
C LYS A 429 29.55 25.70 11.34
N ALA A 430 29.24 26.87 10.79
CA ALA A 430 29.26 28.13 11.52
C ALA A 430 27.84 28.60 11.92
N HIS A 431 26.97 27.71 12.38
CA HIS A 431 25.72 28.07 13.05
C HIS A 431 25.45 27.15 14.23
#